data_AF-A0A661N478-F1
#
_entry.id   AF-A0A661N478-F1
#
_cell.length_a   1.000
_cell.length_b   1.000
_cell.length_c   1.000
_cell.angle_alpha   90.00
_cell.angle_beta   90.00
_cell.angle_gamma   90.00
#
_symmetry.space_group_name_H-M   'P 1'
#
loop_
_entity.id
_entity.type
_entity.pdbx_description
1 polymer ?
#
loop_
_entity_poly.entity_id
_entity_poly.type
_entity_poly.pdbx_seq_one_letter_code
_entity_poly.pdbx_strand_id
1 'polypeptide(L)'
;MTDSTNSQDEAPEDSGPPITREIVQRIIDGFLGDREAMLKDLEADGFDREVIVKHARTLGLNKDFLQQHKINPREITVRICIGCEREFLSQGSHNRFCDPCRPRH
;
A
#
# COMPACT_ATOMS: atom_id res chain seq x y z
N MET A 1 -34.43 -21.08 26.26
CA MET A 1 -33.42 -22.08 25.90
C MET A 1 -33.26 -21.99 24.40
N THR A 2 -32.03 -21.64 23.95
CA THR A 2 -31.39 -21.96 22.65
C THR A 2 -32.28 -21.81 21.41
N ASP A 3 -32.04 -20.92 20.47
CA ASP A 3 -30.87 -20.76 19.57
C ASP A 3 -31.50 -19.97 18.38
N SER A 4 -30.90 -19.04 17.65
CA SER A 4 -29.62 -19.08 16.98
C SER A 4 -29.25 -17.67 16.52
N THR A 5 -28.01 -17.32 16.78
CA THR A 5 -27.20 -16.35 16.06
C THR A 5 -27.23 -16.66 14.56
N ASN A 6 -27.68 -15.71 13.73
CA ASN A 6 -27.35 -15.72 12.31
C ASN A 6 -26.39 -14.55 12.06
N SER A 7 -25.13 -14.78 12.42
CA SER A 7 -24.01 -13.95 11.97
C SER A 7 -23.80 -14.25 10.50
N GLN A 8 -24.38 -13.42 9.63
CA GLN A 8 -24.01 -13.44 8.22
C GLN A 8 -22.61 -12.84 8.12
N ASP A 9 -21.64 -13.74 7.89
CA ASP A 9 -20.33 -13.45 7.33
C ASP A 9 -20.52 -12.76 5.96
N GLU A 10 -20.58 -11.43 5.95
CA GLU A 10 -20.32 -10.67 4.73
C GLU A 10 -18.80 -10.62 4.52
N ALA A 11 -18.29 -11.60 3.77
CA ALA A 11 -16.97 -11.46 3.17
C ALA A 11 -16.99 -10.18 2.32
N PRO A 12 -16.08 -9.21 2.54
CA PRO A 12 -16.08 -8.00 1.75
C PRO A 12 -15.75 -8.38 0.31
N GLU A 13 -16.71 -8.18 -0.59
CA GLU A 13 -16.47 -8.26 -2.03
C GLU A 13 -15.41 -7.22 -2.39
N ASP A 14 -14.18 -7.67 -2.58
CA ASP A 14 -13.06 -6.87 -3.05
C ASP A 14 -13.35 -6.52 -4.52
N SER A 15 -14.14 -5.48 -4.73
CA SER A 15 -14.85 -5.17 -5.98
C SER A 15 -13.98 -4.44 -7.01
N GLY A 16 -12.68 -4.75 -7.06
CA GLY A 16 -11.72 -4.09 -7.94
C GLY A 16 -10.83 -5.07 -8.71
N PRO A 17 -10.19 -4.62 -9.80
CA PRO A 17 -9.14 -5.40 -10.45
C PRO A 17 -7.99 -5.71 -9.46
N PRO A 18 -7.25 -6.81 -9.66
CA PRO A 18 -6.15 -7.15 -8.78
C PRO A 18 -5.04 -6.08 -8.85
N ILE A 19 -4.48 -5.72 -7.68
CA ILE A 19 -3.31 -4.83 -7.62
C ILE A 19 -2.07 -5.63 -8.04
N THR A 20 -1.66 -5.46 -9.29
CA THR A 20 -0.44 -6.07 -9.84
C THR A 20 0.81 -5.23 -9.51
N ARG A 21 2.00 -5.77 -9.79
CA ARG A 21 3.26 -5.05 -9.61
C ARG A 21 3.34 -3.78 -10.46
N GLU A 22 2.77 -3.78 -11.66
CA GLU A 22 2.68 -2.58 -12.51
C GLU A 22 1.82 -1.50 -11.84
N ILE A 23 0.69 -1.89 -11.23
CA ILE A 23 -0.17 -0.97 -10.49
C ILE A 23 0.54 -0.44 -9.25
N VAL A 24 1.25 -1.29 -8.50
CA VAL A 24 2.08 -0.86 -7.37
C VAL A 24 3.07 0.22 -7.80
N GLN A 25 3.75 0.04 -8.95
CA GLN A 25 4.67 1.06 -9.47
C GLN A 25 3.95 2.36 -9.81
N ARG A 26 2.79 2.31 -10.48
CA ARG A 26 1.96 3.50 -10.76
C ARG A 26 1.55 4.23 -9.47
N ILE A 27 1.18 3.49 -8.43
CA ILE A 27 0.84 4.06 -7.11
C ILE A 27 2.06 4.80 -6.55
N ILE A 28 3.24 4.18 -6.54
CA ILE A 28 4.48 4.80 -6.04
C ILE A 28 4.78 6.10 -6.79
N ASP A 29 4.78 6.04 -8.13
CA ASP A 29 5.10 7.18 -8.98
C ASP A 29 4.09 8.32 -8.81
N GLY A 30 2.79 7.99 -8.74
CA GLY A 30 1.73 8.97 -8.50
C GLY A 30 1.84 9.64 -7.13
N PHE A 31 2.11 8.88 -6.06
CA PHE A 31 2.25 9.45 -4.72
C PHE A 31 3.49 10.34 -4.58
N LEU A 32 4.55 10.08 -5.35
CA LEU A 32 5.77 10.91 -5.39
C LEU A 32 5.64 12.13 -6.33
N GLY A 33 4.86 11.99 -7.40
CA GLY A 33 4.59 13.02 -8.40
C GLY A 33 3.20 13.64 -8.25
N ASP A 34 2.29 13.28 -9.17
CA ASP A 34 0.91 13.76 -9.19
C ASP A 34 -0.08 12.71 -8.70
N ARG A 35 -0.43 12.83 -7.43
CA ARG A 35 -1.33 11.90 -6.75
C ARG A 35 -2.75 11.96 -7.29
N GLU A 36 -3.26 13.15 -7.61
CA GLU A 36 -4.65 13.31 -8.01
C GLU A 36 -4.87 12.81 -9.44
N ALA A 37 -3.92 13.09 -10.34
CA ALA A 37 -3.95 12.54 -11.70
C ALA A 37 -3.91 11.00 -11.67
N MET A 38 -2.98 10.41 -10.90
CA MET A 38 -2.87 8.96 -10.79
C MET A 38 -4.13 8.31 -10.21
N LEU A 39 -4.74 8.89 -9.17
CA LEU A 39 -5.98 8.35 -8.59
C LEU A 39 -7.12 8.39 -9.61
N LYS A 40 -7.26 9.48 -10.37
CA LYS A 40 -8.27 9.61 -11.41
C LYS A 40 -8.07 8.58 -12.53
N ASP A 41 -6.82 8.36 -12.95
CA ASP A 41 -6.50 7.37 -13.98
C ASP A 41 -6.81 5.95 -13.51
N LEU A 42 -6.47 5.60 -12.26
CA LEU A 42 -6.79 4.28 -11.70
C LEU A 42 -8.30 4.10 -11.45
N GLU A 43 -9.02 5.14 -11.04
CA GLU A 43 -10.49 5.11 -10.95
C GLU A 43 -11.11 4.85 -12.34
N ALA A 44 -10.59 5.48 -13.39
CA ALA A 44 -11.03 5.22 -14.76
C ALA A 44 -10.73 3.79 -15.23
N ASP A 45 -9.66 3.18 -14.71
CA ASP A 45 -9.30 1.76 -14.91
C ASP A 45 -10.14 0.80 -14.04
N GLY A 46 -11.05 1.31 -13.21
CA GLY A 46 -11.98 0.52 -12.39
C GLY A 46 -11.48 0.20 -10.97
N PHE A 47 -10.39 0.82 -10.51
CA PHE A 47 -9.92 0.66 -9.14
C PHE A 47 -10.67 1.58 -8.16
N ASP A 48 -10.94 1.07 -6.97
CA ASP A 48 -11.47 1.87 -5.88
C ASP A 48 -10.38 2.76 -5.25
N ARG A 49 -10.68 4.06 -5.11
CA ARG A 49 -9.76 5.05 -4.56
C ARG A 49 -9.31 4.71 -3.14
N GLU A 50 -10.23 4.30 -2.28
CA GLU A 50 -9.94 3.97 -0.90
C GLU A 50 -9.03 2.74 -0.83
N VAL A 51 -9.26 1.74 -1.69
CA VAL A 51 -8.39 0.57 -1.82
C VAL A 51 -6.97 0.98 -2.23
N ILE A 52 -6.82 1.82 -3.26
CA ILE A 52 -5.50 2.33 -3.69
C ILE A 52 -4.80 3.11 -2.58
N VAL A 53 -5.52 4.00 -1.90
CA VAL A 53 -4.96 4.81 -0.80
C VAL A 53 -4.57 3.92 0.39
N LYS A 54 -5.39 2.92 0.72
CA LYS A 54 -5.08 1.93 1.77
C LYS A 54 -3.84 1.14 1.39
N HIS A 55 -3.72 0.70 0.15
CA HIS A 55 -2.56 -0.04 -0.35
C HIS A 55 -1.28 0.82 -0.33
N ALA A 56 -1.37 2.09 -0.72
CA ALA A 56 -0.25 3.03 -0.60
C ALA A 56 0.25 3.16 0.85
N ARG A 57 -0.67 3.21 1.82
CA ARG A 57 -0.32 3.22 3.25
C ARG A 57 0.36 1.92 3.69
N THR A 58 -0.06 0.76 3.20
CA THR A 58 0.59 -0.51 3.54
C THR A 58 2.01 -0.59 2.99
N LEU A 59 2.26 0.03 1.83
CA LEU A 59 3.60 0.20 1.25
C LEU A 59 4.49 1.15 2.05
N GLY A 60 3.93 1.94 2.96
CA GLY A 60 4.68 2.95 3.73
C GLY A 60 4.74 4.33 3.07
N LEU A 61 3.91 4.60 2.05
CA LEU A 61 3.77 5.93 1.43
C LEU A 61 2.99 6.88 2.36
N ASN A 62 3.60 7.22 3.49
CA ASN A 62 3.08 8.19 4.45
C ASN A 62 3.69 9.59 4.21
N LYS A 63 3.15 10.61 4.88
CA LYS A 63 3.58 11.99 4.71
C LYS A 63 5.08 12.19 4.94
N ASP A 64 5.64 11.53 5.94
CA ASP A 64 7.06 11.67 6.31
C ASP A 64 7.96 11.04 5.23
N PHE A 65 7.59 9.86 4.73
CA PHE A 65 8.27 9.19 3.63
C PHE A 65 8.27 10.06 2.35
N LEU A 66 7.10 10.59 1.98
CA LEU A 66 6.96 11.44 0.80
C LEU A 66 7.77 12.74 0.94
N GLN A 67 7.78 13.35 2.14
CA GLN A 67 8.54 14.58 2.38
C GLN A 67 10.06 14.33 2.29
N GLN A 68 10.55 13.20 2.81
CA GLN A 68 11.96 12.82 2.68
C GLN A 68 12.36 12.60 1.22
N HIS A 69 11.51 11.91 0.44
CA HIS A 69 11.81 11.57 -0.95
C HIS A 69 11.62 12.71 -1.95
N LYS A 70 10.79 13.72 -1.64
CA LYS A 70 10.73 14.96 -2.44
C LYS A 70 12.03 15.76 -2.38
N ILE A 71 12.75 15.70 -1.26
CA ILE A 71 14.00 16.45 -1.04
C ILE A 71 15.21 15.66 -1.53
N ASN A 72 15.18 14.32 -1.44
CA ASN A 72 16.29 13.46 -1.85
C ASN A 72 15.74 12.18 -2.51
N PRO A 73 15.66 12.11 -3.86
CA PRO A 73 15.19 10.93 -4.57
C PRO A 73 16.25 9.83 -4.50
N ARG A 74 16.28 9.12 -3.38
CA ARG A 74 17.04 7.87 -3.25
C ARG A 74 16.31 6.75 -3.98
N GLU A 75 17.06 5.76 -4.49
CA GLU A 75 16.49 4.55 -5.08
C GLU A 75 15.56 3.87 -4.07
N ILE A 76 14.26 3.90 -4.37
CA ILE A 76 13.23 3.19 -3.62
C ILE A 76 13.07 1.82 -4.27
N THR A 77 12.99 0.77 -3.47
CA THR A 77 12.67 -0.56 -3.96
C THR A 77 11.56 -1.18 -3.12
N VAL A 78 10.59 -1.79 -3.81
CA VAL A 78 9.57 -2.65 -3.20
C VAL A 78 10.24 -3.93 -2.71
N ARG A 79 10.04 -4.27 -1.43
CA ARG A 79 10.57 -5.48 -0.80
C ARG A 79 9.48 -6.19 -0.02
N ILE A 80 9.73 -7.48 0.26
CA ILE A 80 8.88 -8.31 1.12
C ILE A 80 9.43 -8.26 2.55
N CYS A 81 8.55 -8.00 3.52
CA CYS A 81 8.89 -8.02 4.93
C CYS A 81 9.14 -9.45 5.41
N ILE A 82 10.26 -9.73 6.07
CA ILE A 82 10.54 -11.08 6.61
C ILE A 82 9.72 -11.41 7.87
N GLY A 83 9.09 -10.42 8.50
CA GLY A 83 8.27 -10.63 9.71
C GLY A 83 6.78 -10.87 9.44
N CYS A 84 6.26 -10.39 8.30
CA CYS A 84 4.82 -10.47 8.00
C CYS A 84 4.51 -10.66 6.51
N GLU A 85 5.54 -10.92 5.69
CA GLU A 85 5.44 -11.24 4.25
C GLU A 85 4.78 -10.17 3.37
N ARG A 86 4.43 -9.01 3.92
CA ARG A 86 3.82 -7.92 3.15
C ARG A 86 4.86 -7.13 2.35
N GLU A 87 4.41 -6.57 1.24
CA GLU A 87 5.20 -5.61 0.46
C GLU A 87 5.33 -4.26 1.18
N PHE A 88 6.51 -3.66 1.11
CA PHE A 88 6.79 -2.33 1.63
C PHE A 88 7.93 -1.66 0.87
N LEU A 89 7.96 -0.32 0.92
CA LEU A 89 9.04 0.47 0.37
C LEU A 89 10.19 0.56 1.36
N SER A 90 11.39 0.35 0.84
CA SER A 90 12.62 0.42 1.62
C SER A 90 13.67 1.26 0.91
N GLN A 91 14.49 1.94 1.72
CA GLN A 91 15.70 2.61 1.27
C GLN A 91 16.91 1.69 1.52
N GLY A 92 17.78 1.55 0.51
CA GLY A 92 19.05 0.84 0.60
C GLY A 92 18.96 -0.69 0.53
N SER A 93 20.10 -1.36 0.70
CA SER A 93 20.29 -2.81 0.56
C SER A 93 19.87 -3.65 1.79
N HIS A 94 19.61 -3.02 2.94
CA HIS A 94 19.64 -3.72 4.24
C HIS A 94 18.33 -3.78 5.03
N ASN A 95 17.22 -3.19 4.56
CA ASN A 95 15.97 -3.21 5.33
C ASN A 95 15.04 -4.35 4.89
N ARG A 96 14.90 -5.37 5.75
CA ARG A 96 13.99 -6.53 5.55
C ARG A 96 12.70 -6.48 6.37
N PHE A 97 12.56 -5.54 7.30
CA PHE A 97 11.35 -5.38 8.10
C PHE A 97 10.61 -4.09 7.73
N CYS A 98 9.31 -4.21 7.51
CA CYS A 98 8.41 -3.07 7.41
C CYS A 98 8.31 -2.32 8.75
N ASP A 99 7.82 -1.07 8.73
CA ASP A 99 7.78 -0.23 9.93
C ASP A 99 7.06 -0.85 11.14
N PRO A 100 5.91 -1.56 10.99
CA PRO A 100 5.27 -2.25 12.12
C PRO A 100 6.02 -3.46 12.65
N CYS A 101 6.80 -4.15 11.80
CA CYS A 101 7.61 -5.29 12.23
C CYS A 101 9.01 -4.87 12.72
N ARG A 102 9.40 -3.61 12.52
CA ARG A 102 10.71 -3.13 12.94
C ARG A 102 10.78 -3.14 14.48
N PRO A 103 11.77 -3.81 15.09
CA PRO A 103 11.95 -3.76 16.54
C PRO A 103 12.15 -2.32 16.99
N ARG A 104 11.32 -1.85 17.94
CA ARG A 104 11.53 -0.55 18.59
C ARG A 104 12.43 -0.81 19.80
N HIS A 105 13.69 -0.42 19.68
CA HIS A 105 14.62 -0.36 20.80
C HIS A 105 14.45 0.97 21.53
#